data_AF-A0A2G6TAW7-F1
#
_entry.id   AF-A0A2G6TAW7-F1
#
_cell.length_a   1.000
_cell.length_b   1.000
_cell.length_c   1.000
_cell.angle_alpha   90.00
_cell.angle_beta   90.00
_cell.angle_gamma   90.00
#
_symmetry.space_group_name_H-M   'P 1'
#
loop_
_entity.id
_entity.type
_entity.pdbx_description
1 polymer ?
#
loop_
_entity_poly.entity_id
_entity_poly.type
_entity_poly.pdbx_seq_one_letter_code
_entity_poly.pdbx_strand_id
1 'polypeptide(L)' 'MKGLLAKISAKIDTFVTDSELHLEKGNKSAGIRARKASLELSKLFKDYRKASVEESKK' A
#
# COMPACT_ATOMS: atom_id res chain seq x y z
N MET A 1 14.64 -6.28 -2.28
CA MET A 1 13.65 -5.30 -2.83
C MET A 1 12.52 -5.93 -3.67
N LYS A 2 12.76 -6.89 -4.58
CA LYS A 2 11.69 -7.48 -5.43
C LYS A 2 10.44 -7.95 -4.65
N GLY A 3 10.61 -8.68 -3.55
CA GLY A 3 9.48 -9.13 -2.72
C GLY A 3 8.75 -7.99 -2.00
N LEU A 4 9.44 -6.90 -1.69
CA LEU A 4 8.83 -5.71 -1.08
C LEU A 4 7.99 -4.94 -2.12
N LEU A 5 8.51 -4.85 -3.35
CA LEU A 5 7.78 -4.26 -4.47
C LEU A 5 6.49 -5.03 -4.78
N ALA A 6 6.53 -6.37 -4.77
CA ALA A 6 5.34 -7.21 -4.95
C ALA A 6 4.29 -6.96 -3.85
N LYS A 7 4.70 -6.85 -2.58
CA LYS A 7 3.80 -6.53 -1.46
C LYS A 7 3.17 -5.13 -1.61
N ILE A 8 3.95 -4.15 -2.07
CA ILE A 8 3.48 -2.79 -2.32
C ILE A 8 2.41 -2.80 -3.43
N SER A 9 2.69 -3.46 -4.56
CA SER A 9 1.75 -3.55 -5.68
C SER A 9 0.40 -4.12 -5.24
N ALA A 10 0.41 -5.28 -4.58
CA ALA A 10 -0.81 -5.92 -4.09
C ALA A 10 -1.60 -5.03 -3.10
N LYS A 11 -0.90 -4.23 -2.29
CA LYS A 11 -1.55 -3.31 -1.34
C LYS A 11 -2.08 -2.05 -2.02
N ILE A 12 -1.44 -1.57 -3.08
CA ILE A 12 -1.98 -0.51 -3.93
C ILE A 12 -3.28 -0.99 -4.58
N ASP A 13 -3.31 -2.18 -5.14
CA ASP A 13 -4.52 -2.74 -5.78
C ASP A 13 -5.68 -2.84 -4.77
N THR A 14 -5.40 -3.32 -3.56
CA THR A 14 -6.38 -3.36 -2.46
C THR A 14 -6.87 -1.96 -2.10
N PHE A 15 -5.94 -1.00 -1.96
CA PHE A 15 -6.27 0.38 -1.61
C PHE A 15 -7.16 1.05 -2.66
N VAL A 16 -6.83 0.91 -3.95
CA VAL A 16 -7.58 1.48 -5.06
C VAL A 16 -8.98 0.87 -5.12
N THR A 17 -9.07 -0.46 -5.15
CA THR A 17 -10.35 -1.18 -5.23
C THR A 17 -11.30 -0.81 -4.08
N ASP A 18 -10.81 -0.81 -2.84
CA ASP A 18 -11.64 -0.46 -1.68
C ASP A 18 -11.97 1.05 -1.63
N SER A 19 -11.10 1.91 -2.15
CA SER A 19 -11.37 3.36 -2.24
C SER A 19 -12.45 3.66 -3.27
N GLU A 20 -12.39 3.04 -4.45
CA GLU A 20 -13.42 3.17 -5.49
C GLU A 20 -14.77 2.68 -4.98
N LEU A 21 -14.82 1.50 -4.34
CA LEU A 21 -16.05 0.99 -3.72
C LEU A 21 -16.58 1.92 -2.62
N HIS A 22 -15.70 2.57 -1.87
CA HIS A 22 -16.11 3.55 -0.86
C HIS A 22 -16.68 4.83 -1.49
N LEU A 23 -16.04 5.36 -2.53
CA LEU A 23 -16.41 6.60 -3.21
C LEU A 23 -17.69 6.45 -4.04
N GLU A 24 -17.79 5.38 -4.82
CA GLU A 24 -18.91 5.19 -5.74
C GLU A 24 -20.16 4.63 -5.05
N LYS A 25 -19.98 3.69 -4.12
CA LYS A 25 -21.10 2.94 -3.51
C LYS A 25 -21.36 3.31 -2.06
N GLY A 26 -20.65 4.29 -1.51
CA GLY A 26 -20.76 4.67 -0.09
C GLY A 26 -20.41 3.52 0.87
N ASN A 27 -19.68 2.50 0.42
CA ASN A 27 -19.43 1.30 1.22
C ASN A 27 -18.49 1.63 2.40
N LYS A 28 -19.05 1.70 3.61
CA LYS A 28 -18.31 2.04 4.84
C LYS A 28 -17.21 1.03 5.16
N SER A 29 -17.49 -0.26 4.98
CA SER A 29 -16.52 -1.33 5.23
C SER A 29 -15.33 -1.26 4.27
N ALA A 30 -15.57 -0.97 2.99
CA ALA A 30 -14.52 -0.71 2.02
C ALA A 30 -13.68 0.51 2.45
N GLY A 31 -14.32 1.59 2.90
CA GLY A 31 -13.61 2.75 3.44
C GLY A 31 -12.70 2.43 4.64
N ILE A 32 -13.11 1.52 5.54
CA ILE A 32 -12.25 1.08 6.67
C ILE A 32 -11.05 0.29 6.14
N ARG A 33 -11.26 -0.61 5.18
CA ARG A 33 -10.17 -1.39 4.57
C ARG A 33 -9.20 -0.54 3.78
N ALA A 34 -9.69 0.43 3.01
CA ALA A 34 -8.85 1.40 2.29
C ALA A 34 -7.95 2.20 3.25
N ARG A 35 -8.48 2.68 4.37
CA ARG A 35 -7.68 3.37 5.41
C ARG A 35 -6.61 2.47 6.00
N LYS A 36 -6.95 1.20 6.29
CA LYS A 36 -5.97 0.20 6.78
C LYS A 36 -4.88 -0.07 5.74
N ALA A 37 -5.25 -0.27 4.48
CA ALA A 37 -4.30 -0.48 3.38
C ALA A 37 -3.35 0.71 3.19
N SER A 38 -3.86 1.95 3.31
CA SER A 38 -3.05 3.17 3.26
C SER A 38 -2.00 3.22 4.39
N LEU A 39 -2.38 2.86 5.63
CA LEU A 39 -1.44 2.78 6.75
C LEU A 39 -0.35 1.72 6.55
N GLU A 40 -0.71 0.56 5.99
CA GLU A 40 0.24 -0.50 5.67
C GLU A 40 1.18 -0.09 4.53
N LEU A 41 0.68 0.57 3.48
CA LEU A 41 1.48 1.12 2.40
C LEU A 41 2.52 2.12 2.90
N SER A 42 2.15 3.02 3.82
CA SER A 42 3.09 3.98 4.40
C SER A 42 4.30 3.30 5.05
N LYS A 43 4.10 2.17 5.74
CA LYS A 43 5.18 1.37 6.33
C LYS A 43 6.04 0.73 5.24
N LEU A 44 5.41 0.08 4.26
CA LEU A 44 6.11 -0.58 3.16
C LEU A 44 6.95 0.40 2.32
N PHE A 45 6.46 1.63 2.09
CA PHE A 45 7.23 2.66 1.41
C PHE A 45 8.46 3.11 2.20
N LYS A 46 8.34 3.24 3.53
CA LYS A 46 9.49 3.54 4.39
C LYS A 46 10.52 2.42 4.35
N ASP A 47 10.07 1.16 4.41
CA ASP A 47 10.97 0.00 4.33
C ASP A 47 11.65 -0.08 2.95
N TYR A 48 10.92 0.25 1.88
CA TYR A 48 11.47 0.28 0.53
C TYR A 48 12.54 1.36 0.39
N ARG A 49 12.26 2.57 0.90
CA ARG A 49 13.24 3.65 0.93
C ARG A 49 14.52 3.24 1.66
N LYS A 50 14.40 2.63 2.84
CA LYS A 50 15.57 2.15 3.62
C LYS A 50 16.37 1.13 2.82
N ALA A 51 15.72 0.08 2.34
CA ALA A 51 16.37 -0.98 1.57
C ALA A 51 17.03 -0.45 0.28
N SER A 52 16.41 0.53 -0.38
CA SER A 52 16.97 1.18 -1.57
C SER A 52 18.23 1.99 -1.27
N VAL A 53 18.27 2.71 -0.14
CA VAL A 53 19.46 3.48 0.28
C VAL A 53 20.58 2.55 0.75
N GLU A 54 20.26 1.41 1.37
CA GLU A 54 21.26 0.41 1.72
C GLU A 54 21.86 -0.26 0.49
N GLU A 55 21.03 -0.58 -0.52
CA GLU A 55 21.53 -1.16 -1.77
C GLU A 55 22.41 -0.18 -2.55
N SER A 56 22.12 1.13 -2.55
CA SER A 56 22.93 2.12 -3.26
C SER A 56 24.32 2.35 -2.65
N LYS A 57 24.61 1.75 -1.49
CA LYS A 57 25.92 1.82 -0.81
C LYS A 57 26.78 0.59 -1.07
N LYS A 58 26.24 -0.42 -1.74
CA LYS A 58 26.99 -1.61 -2.20
C LYS A 58 27.64 -1.32 -3.54
#